data_AF-Q79FF3-F1
#
_entry.id   AF-Q79FF3-F1
#
_cell.length_a   1.000
_cell.length_b   1.000
_cell.length_c   1.000
_cell.angle_alpha   90.00
_cell.angle_beta   90.00
_cell.angle_gamma   90.00
#
_symmetry.space_group_name_H-M   'P 1'
#
loop_
_entity.id
_entity.type
_entity.pdbx_description
1 polymer ?
#
loop_
_entity_poly.entity_id
_entity_poly.type
_entity_poly.pdbx_seq_one_letter_code
_entity_poly.pdbx_strand_id
1 'polypeptide(L)'
;MPGRFRNFGSQNLGSGNIGSTNVGSGNIGSTNVGSGNIGDTNFGNGNNGNFNFGSGNTGSNNIGFGNTGSGNFGFGNTGNNNIGIGLTGDGQIGIGGLNSGSGNIGFGNSGTGNVGLFNSGTGNVGFGNSGTANTGFGNAGNVNTGFWNGGSTNTGLANAGAGNTGFFDAGNYNFGSLNAGNINSSFGNSGDGNSGFLNAGDVNSGVGNAGDVNTGLGNSGNINTGGFNPGTLNTGFFSAMTQAGPNSGFFNAGTGNSGFGHNDPAGSGNSGIQNSGFGNSGYVNTSTTSMFGGNSGVLNTGYGNSGFYNAAVNNTGIFVTGVMSSGFFNFGTGNSGLLVSGNGLSGFFKNLFG
;
A
#
# COMPACT_ATOMS: atom_id res chain seq x y z
N MET A 1 73.90 48.88 9.30
CA MET A 1 74.11 48.34 7.94
C MET A 1 72.77 47.81 7.44
N PRO A 2 72.00 48.52 6.59
CA PRO A 2 70.79 47.94 6.04
C PRO A 2 71.23 46.92 4.98
N GLY A 3 71.25 45.66 5.37
CA GLY A 3 71.56 44.53 4.51
C GLY A 3 70.60 44.53 3.34
N ARG A 4 71.06 45.04 2.20
CA ARG A 4 70.35 44.96 0.92
C ARG A 4 70.09 43.48 0.66
N PHE A 5 68.84 43.04 0.84
CA PHE A 5 68.40 41.65 0.68
C PHE A 5 68.76 41.15 -0.73
N ARG A 6 69.96 40.59 -0.90
CA ARG A 6 70.47 40.08 -2.18
C ARG A 6 69.74 38.79 -2.52
N ASN A 7 69.47 38.59 -3.80
CA ASN A 7 69.00 37.31 -4.30
C ASN A 7 70.16 36.31 -4.37
N PHE A 8 69.88 35.05 -4.06
CA PHE A 8 70.78 33.90 -4.23
C PHE A 8 70.17 32.94 -5.26
N GLY A 9 70.89 32.69 -6.36
CA GLY A 9 70.39 31.94 -7.51
C GLY A 9 70.15 32.85 -8.73
N SER A 10 69.40 32.36 -9.72
CA SER A 10 69.38 32.98 -11.07
C SER A 10 68.01 33.52 -11.47
N GLN A 11 67.97 34.50 -12.38
CA GLN A 11 66.73 35.00 -13.01
C GLN A 11 65.63 35.48 -12.04
N ASN A 12 66.00 35.93 -10.84
CA ASN A 12 65.05 36.46 -9.86
C ASN A 12 64.80 37.97 -10.08
N LEU A 13 63.53 38.38 -10.11
CA LEU A 13 63.08 39.78 -10.14
C LEU A 13 62.47 40.16 -8.78
N GLY A 14 63.10 41.08 -8.06
CA GLY A 14 62.72 41.48 -6.70
C GLY A 14 63.89 41.33 -5.72
N SER A 15 63.62 41.23 -4.40
CA SER A 15 64.66 41.18 -3.36
C SER A 15 64.50 40.00 -2.39
N GLY A 16 65.63 39.54 -1.82
CA GLY A 16 65.65 38.51 -0.79
C GLY A 16 65.20 37.12 -1.24
N ASN A 17 65.33 36.78 -2.53
CA ASN A 17 64.95 35.47 -3.06
C ASN A 17 66.11 34.45 -2.98
N ILE A 18 65.83 33.20 -2.65
CA ILE A 18 66.75 32.06 -2.66
C ILE A 18 66.20 30.99 -3.60
N GLY A 19 66.90 30.67 -4.69
CA GLY A 19 66.45 29.79 -5.77
C GLY A 19 66.40 30.52 -7.11
N SER A 20 65.61 30.08 -8.09
CA SER A 20 65.64 30.66 -9.45
C SER A 20 64.28 31.05 -10.01
N THR A 21 64.26 32.03 -10.93
CA THR A 21 63.07 32.40 -11.71
C THR A 21 61.89 32.90 -10.85
N ASN A 22 62.17 33.54 -9.72
CA ASN A 22 61.13 34.11 -8.88
C ASN A 22 60.82 35.57 -9.27
N VAL A 23 59.55 35.97 -9.23
CA VAL A 23 59.06 37.34 -9.44
C VAL A 23 58.34 37.82 -8.19
N GLY A 24 58.95 38.74 -7.45
CA GLY A 24 58.50 39.21 -6.14
C GLY A 24 59.61 39.12 -5.10
N SER A 25 59.29 39.26 -3.81
CA SER A 25 60.31 39.35 -2.75
C SER A 25 60.18 38.26 -1.69
N GLY A 26 61.31 37.87 -1.10
CA GLY A 26 61.36 36.96 0.05
C GLY A 26 60.94 35.52 -0.26
N ASN A 27 61.19 35.03 -1.47
CA ASN A 27 60.84 33.67 -1.88
C ASN A 27 62.00 32.68 -1.65
N ILE A 28 61.71 31.46 -1.21
CA ILE A 28 62.67 30.34 -1.10
C ILE A 28 62.16 29.19 -1.97
N GLY A 29 62.88 28.81 -3.01
CA GLY A 29 62.43 27.89 -4.07
C GLY A 29 62.46 28.57 -5.44
N SER A 30 61.78 28.00 -6.43
CA SER A 30 61.88 28.42 -7.83
C SER A 30 60.53 28.67 -8.49
N THR A 31 60.52 29.53 -9.51
CA THR A 31 59.35 29.79 -10.37
C THR A 31 58.13 30.35 -9.60
N ASN A 32 58.36 31.07 -8.50
CA ASN A 32 57.27 31.70 -7.76
C ASN A 32 56.94 33.09 -8.32
N VAL A 33 55.66 33.46 -8.35
CA VAL A 33 55.19 34.80 -8.69
C VAL A 33 54.37 35.35 -7.53
N GLY A 34 54.84 36.40 -6.87
CA GLY A 34 54.35 36.91 -5.59
C GLY A 34 55.45 36.90 -4.53
N SER A 35 55.11 37.22 -3.29
CA SER A 35 56.07 37.43 -2.21
C SER A 35 55.88 36.47 -1.04
N GLY A 36 56.97 36.16 -0.34
CA GLY A 36 56.95 35.36 0.88
C GLY A 36 56.59 33.89 0.67
N ASN A 37 56.90 33.32 -0.50
CA ASN A 37 56.63 31.91 -0.79
C ASN A 37 57.81 31.01 -0.40
N ILE A 38 57.54 29.83 0.15
CA ILE A 38 58.51 28.77 0.42
C ILE A 38 58.07 27.53 -0.35
N GLY A 39 58.92 27.00 -1.24
CA GLY A 39 58.57 25.97 -2.23
C GLY A 39 58.57 26.51 -3.66
N ASP A 40 58.14 25.69 -4.60
CA ASP A 40 58.26 25.93 -6.05
C ASP A 40 56.92 26.18 -6.73
N THR A 41 56.93 26.99 -7.79
CA THR A 41 55.80 27.20 -8.71
C THR A 41 54.52 27.73 -8.04
N ASN A 42 54.65 28.64 -7.08
CA ASN A 42 53.49 29.28 -6.45
C ASN A 42 53.14 30.61 -7.14
N PHE A 43 51.86 30.90 -7.28
CA PHE A 43 51.34 32.14 -7.87
C PHE A 43 50.43 32.86 -6.88
N GLY A 44 50.94 33.90 -6.23
CA GLY A 44 50.33 34.62 -5.11
C GLY A 44 51.29 34.75 -3.93
N ASN A 45 50.80 35.20 -2.77
CA ASN A 45 51.66 35.56 -1.63
C ASN A 45 51.57 34.57 -0.48
N GLY A 46 52.66 34.40 0.27
CA GLY A 46 52.65 33.73 1.57
C GLY A 46 52.31 32.24 1.50
N ASN A 47 52.67 31.54 0.42
CA ASN A 47 52.44 30.11 0.29
C ASN A 47 53.63 29.30 0.84
N ASN A 48 53.36 28.16 1.47
CA ASN A 48 54.38 27.22 1.95
C ASN A 48 54.11 25.80 1.42
N GLY A 49 54.90 25.36 0.45
CA GLY A 49 54.72 24.16 -0.37
C GLY A 49 54.71 24.52 -1.86
N ASN A 50 54.29 23.59 -2.73
CA ASN A 50 54.51 23.74 -4.18
C ASN A 50 53.20 23.88 -4.97
N PHE A 51 53.25 24.51 -6.14
CA PHE A 51 52.14 24.55 -7.11
C PHE A 51 50.84 25.16 -6.57
N ASN A 52 50.91 26.15 -5.69
CA ASN A 52 49.70 26.82 -5.18
C ASN A 52 49.36 28.06 -6.03
N PHE A 53 48.08 28.22 -6.38
CA PHE A 53 47.57 29.41 -7.07
C PHE A 53 46.61 30.17 -6.15
N GLY A 54 47.04 31.32 -5.64
CA GLY A 54 46.38 32.11 -4.60
C GLY A 54 47.32 32.38 -3.44
N SER A 55 46.80 32.76 -2.26
CA SER A 55 47.64 33.26 -1.16
C SER A 55 47.37 32.59 0.18
N GLY A 56 48.41 32.51 1.01
CA GLY A 56 48.31 31.97 2.37
C GLY A 56 48.07 30.47 2.45
N ASN A 57 48.44 29.71 1.41
CA ASN A 57 48.24 28.26 1.39
C ASN A 57 49.44 27.53 2.02
N THR A 58 49.18 26.46 2.77
CA THR A 58 50.20 25.55 3.30
C THR A 58 49.95 24.14 2.75
N GLY A 59 50.96 23.52 2.14
CA GLY A 59 50.84 22.28 1.36
C GLY A 59 50.92 22.56 -0.15
N SER A 60 50.41 21.65 -1.00
CA SER A 60 50.67 21.71 -2.45
C SER A 60 49.42 21.61 -3.32
N ASN A 61 49.49 22.15 -4.55
CA ASN A 61 48.39 22.08 -5.54
C ASN A 61 47.07 22.72 -5.09
N ASN A 62 47.11 23.72 -4.21
CA ASN A 62 45.89 24.42 -3.78
C ASN A 62 45.57 25.60 -4.70
N ILE A 63 44.30 25.80 -5.02
CA ILE A 63 43.80 26.96 -5.76
C ILE A 63 42.86 27.75 -4.85
N GLY A 64 43.19 29.00 -4.55
CA GLY A 64 42.43 29.89 -3.67
C GLY A 64 43.24 30.33 -2.44
N PHE A 65 42.58 30.57 -1.31
CA PHE A 65 43.18 31.31 -0.19
C PHE A 65 43.11 30.56 1.13
N GLY A 66 44.20 30.60 1.91
CA GLY A 66 44.20 30.11 3.28
C GLY A 66 43.99 28.60 3.43
N ASN A 67 44.27 27.80 2.40
CA ASN A 67 44.08 26.36 2.46
C ASN A 67 45.28 25.65 3.12
N THR A 68 45.02 24.60 3.89
CA THR A 68 46.04 23.74 4.52
C THR A 68 45.86 22.31 4.05
N GLY A 69 46.91 21.68 3.51
CA GLY A 69 46.88 20.35 2.89
C GLY A 69 47.07 20.44 1.38
N SER A 70 46.58 19.45 0.61
CA SER A 70 46.86 19.37 -0.83
C SER A 70 45.63 19.25 -1.73
N GLY A 71 45.68 19.87 -2.91
CA GLY A 71 44.64 19.70 -3.93
C GLY A 71 43.31 20.40 -3.63
N ASN A 72 43.29 21.40 -2.74
CA ASN A 72 42.05 22.10 -2.38
C ASN A 72 41.74 23.23 -3.37
N PHE A 73 40.46 23.41 -3.71
CA PHE A 73 39.94 24.54 -4.48
C PHE A 73 38.99 25.39 -3.60
N GLY A 74 39.33 26.65 -3.34
CA GLY A 74 38.49 27.60 -2.61
C GLY A 74 39.19 28.24 -1.41
N PHE A 75 38.48 28.44 -0.29
CA PHE A 75 38.91 29.33 0.79
C PHE A 75 38.94 28.62 2.14
N GLY A 76 40.06 28.67 2.87
CA GLY A 76 40.11 28.24 4.27
C GLY A 76 39.87 26.75 4.50
N ASN A 77 40.15 25.88 3.53
CA ASN A 77 39.96 24.44 3.66
C ASN A 77 41.16 23.79 4.35
N THR A 78 40.92 22.80 5.22
CA THR A 78 41.95 22.02 5.94
C THR A 78 41.78 20.53 5.62
N GLY A 79 42.81 19.90 5.06
CA GLY A 79 42.81 18.52 4.54
C GLY A 79 43.10 18.49 3.04
N ASN A 80 42.67 17.45 2.33
CA ASN A 80 43.04 17.21 0.93
C ASN A 80 41.83 17.14 -0.01
N ASN A 81 41.98 17.59 -1.25
CA ASN A 81 40.99 17.46 -2.33
C ASN A 81 39.62 18.07 -2.03
N ASN A 82 39.55 19.16 -1.27
CA ASN A 82 38.29 19.83 -0.95
C ASN A 82 37.93 20.90 -2.00
N ILE A 83 36.64 21.09 -2.31
CA ILE A 83 36.15 22.16 -3.20
C ILE A 83 35.13 23.01 -2.44
N GLY A 84 35.52 24.20 -1.96
CA GLY A 84 34.61 25.05 -1.21
C GLY A 84 35.24 26.03 -0.21
N ILE A 85 34.49 26.37 0.85
CA ILE A 85 34.87 27.39 1.83
C ILE A 85 34.85 26.79 3.23
N GLY A 86 35.96 26.83 3.98
CA GLY A 86 35.99 26.51 5.42
C GLY A 86 35.86 25.02 5.77
N LEU A 87 36.15 24.11 4.83
CA LEU A 87 35.99 22.67 5.01
C LEU A 87 37.11 22.07 5.89
N THR A 88 36.82 21.01 6.65
CA THR A 88 37.82 20.22 7.41
C THR A 88 37.66 18.74 7.08
N GLY A 89 38.77 18.07 6.75
CA GLY A 89 38.80 16.68 6.28
C GLY A 89 39.19 16.57 4.80
N ASP A 90 39.03 15.37 4.22
CA ASP A 90 39.45 15.08 2.85
C ASP A 90 38.25 14.82 1.93
N GLY A 91 38.29 15.32 0.69
CA GLY A 91 37.32 15.04 -0.37
C GLY A 91 35.97 15.75 -0.24
N GLN A 92 35.90 16.85 0.53
CA GLN A 92 34.64 17.53 0.86
C GLN A 92 34.28 18.59 -0.21
N ILE A 93 32.98 18.82 -0.46
CA ILE A 93 32.50 19.86 -1.39
C ILE A 93 31.40 20.70 -0.70
N GLY A 94 31.57 22.03 -0.64
CA GLY A 94 30.54 22.95 -0.09
C GLY A 94 31.06 24.09 0.78
N ILE A 95 30.26 24.54 1.76
CA ILE A 95 30.68 25.53 2.77
C ILE A 95 30.75 24.83 4.14
N GLY A 96 31.95 24.75 4.70
CA GLY A 96 32.24 24.26 6.03
C GLY A 96 31.66 25.15 7.13
N GLY A 97 31.44 24.54 8.28
CA GLY A 97 30.58 25.08 9.34
C GLY A 97 29.09 24.85 9.08
N LEU A 98 28.65 24.71 7.83
CA LEU A 98 27.25 24.39 7.50
C LEU A 98 27.00 22.89 7.37
N ASN A 99 28.02 22.08 7.08
CA ASN A 99 27.90 20.61 7.07
C ASN A 99 28.68 19.99 8.25
N SER A 100 28.12 18.98 8.90
CA SER A 100 28.77 18.17 9.94
C SER A 100 28.72 16.67 9.59
N GLY A 101 29.76 15.92 9.98
CA GLY A 101 29.92 14.51 9.60
C GLY A 101 30.73 14.31 8.30
N SER A 102 30.47 13.26 7.53
CA SER A 102 31.35 12.79 6.44
C SER A 102 30.63 12.59 5.10
N GLY A 103 31.27 12.94 3.98
CA GLY A 103 30.76 12.63 2.64
C GLY A 103 29.46 13.35 2.24
N ASN A 104 29.12 14.48 2.90
CA ASN A 104 27.92 15.25 2.58
C ASN A 104 28.18 16.23 1.42
N ILE A 105 27.22 16.33 0.49
CA ILE A 105 27.25 17.25 -0.66
C ILE A 105 26.09 18.24 -0.55
N GLY A 106 26.38 19.55 -0.60
CA GLY A 106 25.38 20.63 -0.49
C GLY A 106 25.56 21.47 0.79
N PHE A 107 24.47 21.95 1.40
CA PHE A 107 24.52 22.87 2.55
C PHE A 107 23.62 22.43 3.71
N GLY A 108 24.08 22.61 4.95
CA GLY A 108 23.25 22.37 6.13
C GLY A 108 23.12 20.90 6.54
N ASN A 109 23.88 19.99 5.93
CA ASN A 109 23.72 18.55 6.13
C ASN A 109 24.51 18.05 7.36
N SER A 110 23.90 17.17 8.16
CA SER A 110 24.51 16.51 9.32
C SER A 110 24.50 14.99 9.17
N GLY A 111 25.59 14.32 9.53
CA GLY A 111 25.71 12.86 9.44
C GLY A 111 26.53 12.40 8.24
N THR A 112 26.13 11.33 7.55
CA THR A 112 26.99 10.65 6.57
C THR A 112 26.34 10.53 5.19
N GLY A 113 27.04 10.94 4.12
CA GLY A 113 26.65 10.62 2.74
C GLY A 113 25.36 11.29 2.25
N ASN A 114 24.94 12.41 2.83
CA ASN A 114 23.73 13.11 2.41
C ASN A 114 23.98 14.06 1.23
N VAL A 115 23.03 14.16 0.30
CA VAL A 115 23.08 15.03 -0.88
C VAL A 115 21.90 16.00 -0.88
N GLY A 116 22.17 17.30 -1.02
CA GLY A 116 21.14 18.35 -1.06
C GLY A 116 21.24 19.28 0.16
N LEU A 117 20.11 19.70 0.73
CA LEU A 117 20.09 20.73 1.77
C LEU A 117 19.46 20.25 3.09
N PHE A 118 20.04 20.64 4.23
CA PHE A 118 19.46 20.48 5.56
C PHE A 118 19.04 19.04 5.94
N ASN A 119 19.71 18.03 5.37
CA ASN A 119 19.44 16.63 5.69
C ASN A 119 20.21 16.19 6.95
N SER A 120 19.63 15.31 7.76
CA SER A 120 20.27 14.73 8.95
C SER A 120 20.22 13.21 8.91
N GLY A 121 21.29 12.54 9.33
CA GLY A 121 21.39 11.07 9.35
C GLY A 121 22.25 10.54 8.21
N THR A 122 21.82 9.48 7.53
CA THR A 122 22.66 8.74 6.59
C THR A 122 22.03 8.58 5.20
N GLY A 123 22.75 8.97 4.15
CA GLY A 123 22.42 8.61 2.77
C GLY A 123 21.14 9.26 2.22
N ASN A 124 20.69 10.38 2.77
CA ASN A 124 19.47 11.05 2.29
C ASN A 124 19.75 11.94 1.07
N VAL A 125 18.82 12.01 0.12
CA VAL A 125 18.91 12.83 -1.09
C VAL A 125 17.74 13.80 -1.19
N GLY A 126 18.00 15.10 -1.22
CA GLY A 126 16.98 16.15 -1.36
C GLY A 126 17.06 17.18 -0.24
N PHE A 127 15.92 17.52 0.37
CA PHE A 127 15.81 18.69 1.26
C PHE A 127 15.16 18.34 2.60
N GLY A 128 15.83 18.65 3.70
CA GLY A 128 15.22 18.58 5.04
C GLY A 128 14.84 17.17 5.49
N ASN A 129 15.46 16.13 4.94
CA ASN A 129 15.15 14.74 5.32
C ASN A 129 15.93 14.33 6.58
N SER A 130 15.34 13.52 7.45
CA SER A 130 15.96 12.99 8.67
C SER A 130 15.89 11.47 8.74
N GLY A 131 16.98 10.81 9.14
CA GLY A 131 17.06 9.36 9.26
C GLY A 131 17.91 8.74 8.14
N THR A 132 17.44 7.67 7.51
CA THR A 132 18.28 6.86 6.61
C THR A 132 17.68 6.73 5.21
N ALA A 133 18.47 6.99 4.17
CA ALA A 133 18.17 6.67 2.77
C ALA A 133 16.83 7.24 2.24
N ASN A 134 16.40 8.40 2.75
CA ASN A 134 15.19 9.06 2.24
C ASN A 134 15.50 9.89 0.99
N THR A 135 14.58 9.93 0.04
CA THR A 135 14.69 10.73 -1.20
C THR A 135 13.51 11.70 -1.33
N GLY A 136 13.78 12.99 -1.51
CA GLY A 136 12.76 14.03 -1.70
C GLY A 136 12.80 15.11 -0.62
N PHE A 137 11.65 15.48 -0.06
CA PHE A 137 11.52 16.67 0.79
C PHE A 137 10.88 16.34 2.14
N GLY A 138 11.54 16.71 3.25
CA GLY A 138 10.95 16.70 4.59
C GLY A 138 10.57 15.31 5.12
N ASN A 139 11.16 14.24 4.58
CA ASN A 139 10.84 12.88 5.04
C ASN A 139 11.61 12.54 6.32
N ALA A 140 10.97 11.82 7.25
CA ALA A 140 11.56 11.36 8.51
C ALA A 140 11.48 9.84 8.65
N GLY A 141 12.58 9.21 9.07
CA GLY A 141 12.69 7.77 9.26
C GLY A 141 13.52 7.12 8.17
N ASN A 142 13.07 6.02 7.57
CA ASN A 142 13.92 5.17 6.72
C ASN A 142 13.34 4.90 5.34
N VAL A 143 14.12 5.09 4.27
CA VAL A 143 13.81 4.64 2.90
C VAL A 143 12.49 5.22 2.35
N ASN A 144 12.13 6.43 2.77
CA ASN A 144 10.93 7.10 2.26
C ASN A 144 11.25 7.87 0.96
N THR A 145 10.34 7.86 0.00
CA THR A 145 10.45 8.61 -1.26
C THR A 145 9.28 9.57 -1.45
N GLY A 146 9.55 10.84 -1.74
CA GLY A 146 8.54 11.86 -2.00
C GLY A 146 8.56 12.97 -0.95
N PHE A 147 7.42 13.31 -0.38
CA PHE A 147 7.24 14.53 0.41
C PHE A 147 6.65 14.23 1.79
N TRP A 148 7.32 14.67 2.86
CA TRP A 148 6.75 14.78 4.21
C TRP A 148 6.27 13.44 4.78
N ASN A 149 6.87 12.33 4.34
CA ASN A 149 6.53 11.00 4.85
C ASN A 149 7.27 10.73 6.16
N GLY A 150 6.58 10.14 7.13
CA GLY A 150 7.12 9.70 8.41
C GLY A 150 7.09 8.17 8.55
N GLY A 151 8.14 7.59 9.12
CA GLY A 151 8.23 6.14 9.34
C GLY A 151 9.14 5.47 8.31
N SER A 152 8.73 4.34 7.73
CA SER A 152 9.62 3.54 6.87
C SER A 152 9.02 3.15 5.52
N THR A 153 9.84 3.13 4.47
CA THR A 153 9.51 2.59 3.14
C THR A 153 8.24 3.18 2.51
N ASN A 154 7.87 4.42 2.83
CA ASN A 154 6.70 5.07 2.28
C ASN A 154 7.03 5.78 0.96
N THR A 155 6.12 5.74 -0.01
CA THR A 155 6.23 6.45 -1.29
C THR A 155 5.04 7.37 -1.50
N GLY A 156 5.29 8.63 -1.85
CA GLY A 156 4.25 9.62 -2.14
C GLY A 156 4.31 10.81 -1.19
N LEU A 157 3.18 11.23 -0.63
CA LEU A 157 3.10 12.47 0.16
C LEU A 157 2.35 12.29 1.48
N ALA A 158 2.95 12.81 2.55
CA ALA A 158 2.37 12.90 3.89
C ALA A 158 1.89 11.56 4.48
N ASN A 159 2.55 10.46 4.14
CA ASN A 159 2.23 9.15 4.69
C ASN A 159 2.94 8.92 6.04
N ALA A 160 2.28 8.30 7.00
CA ALA A 160 2.82 7.95 8.31
C ALA A 160 2.75 6.44 8.57
N GLY A 161 3.82 5.84 9.07
CA GLY A 161 3.90 4.40 9.36
C GLY A 161 4.80 3.68 8.37
N ALA A 162 4.43 2.49 7.89
CA ALA A 162 5.34 1.66 7.08
C ALA A 162 4.75 1.13 5.77
N GLY A 163 5.51 1.27 4.67
CA GLY A 163 5.19 0.60 3.39
C GLY A 163 3.99 1.17 2.65
N ASN A 164 3.57 2.39 2.96
CA ASN A 164 2.43 3.04 2.31
C ASN A 164 2.83 3.64 0.95
N THR A 165 1.96 3.52 -0.05
CA THR A 165 2.14 4.14 -1.37
C THR A 165 0.92 4.99 -1.70
N GLY A 166 1.08 6.30 -1.71
CA GLY A 166 -0.09 7.18 -1.83
C GLY A 166 0.04 8.54 -1.20
N PHE A 167 -1.09 9.07 -0.74
CA PHE A 167 -1.22 10.41 -0.18
C PHE A 167 -1.98 10.38 1.15
N PHE A 168 -1.39 10.91 2.21
CA PHE A 168 -2.02 11.06 3.52
C PHE A 168 -2.50 9.74 4.13
N ASP A 169 -1.78 8.64 3.88
CA ASP A 169 -2.08 7.34 4.48
C ASP A 169 -1.38 7.18 5.84
N ALA A 170 -2.08 6.66 6.84
CA ALA A 170 -1.57 6.39 8.19
C ALA A 170 -1.68 4.90 8.54
N GLY A 171 -0.63 4.33 9.14
CA GLY A 171 -0.55 2.91 9.44
C GLY A 171 0.35 2.19 8.43
N ASN A 172 0.01 0.97 8.00
CA ASN A 172 0.96 0.15 7.24
C ASN A 172 0.40 -0.48 5.96
N TYR A 173 1.21 -0.54 4.91
CA TYR A 173 0.91 -1.20 3.64
C TYR A 173 -0.37 -0.71 2.95
N ASN A 174 -0.70 0.56 3.13
CA ASN A 174 -1.84 1.20 2.47
C ASN A 174 -1.46 1.67 1.06
N PHE A 175 -2.40 1.58 0.13
CA PHE A 175 -2.24 2.00 -1.26
C PHE A 175 -3.35 2.98 -1.66
N GLY A 176 -3.02 4.22 -2.03
CA GLY A 176 -3.97 5.18 -2.57
C GLY A 176 -4.00 6.52 -1.83
N SER A 177 -5.09 6.86 -1.14
CA SER A 177 -5.15 8.10 -0.36
C SER A 177 -6.04 8.03 0.86
N LEU A 178 -5.64 8.77 1.90
CA LEU A 178 -6.42 9.02 3.12
C LEU A 178 -6.85 7.73 3.85
N ASN A 179 -6.09 6.64 3.70
CA ASN A 179 -6.38 5.41 4.40
C ASN A 179 -5.72 5.39 5.79
N ALA A 180 -6.43 4.89 6.80
CA ALA A 180 -5.94 4.71 8.16
C ALA A 180 -6.01 3.23 8.58
N GLY A 181 -4.97 2.72 9.23
CA GLY A 181 -4.88 1.30 9.60
C GLY A 181 -3.99 0.54 8.62
N ASN A 182 -4.30 -0.72 8.30
CA ASN A 182 -3.39 -1.57 7.54
C ASN A 182 -3.98 -2.18 6.27
N ILE A 183 -3.16 -2.34 5.23
CA ILE A 183 -3.50 -3.13 4.02
C ILE A 183 -4.78 -2.61 3.34
N ASN A 184 -5.02 -1.31 3.42
CA ASN A 184 -6.16 -0.69 2.74
C ASN A 184 -5.77 -0.23 1.34
N SER A 185 -6.72 -0.29 0.41
CA SER A 185 -6.50 0.14 -0.97
C SER A 185 -7.58 1.09 -1.48
N SER A 186 -7.17 2.01 -2.35
CA SER A 186 -7.96 3.11 -2.91
C SER A 186 -8.13 4.27 -1.93
N PHE A 187 -9.32 4.62 -1.45
CA PHE A 187 -9.53 5.94 -0.84
C PHE A 187 -10.30 5.93 0.47
N GLY A 188 -9.76 6.59 1.49
CA GLY A 188 -10.50 7.00 2.67
C GLY A 188 -10.96 5.85 3.56
N ASN A 189 -10.31 4.69 3.50
CA ASN A 189 -10.69 3.54 4.32
C ASN A 189 -10.03 3.58 5.70
N SER A 190 -10.72 3.10 6.74
CA SER A 190 -10.20 2.99 8.10
C SER A 190 -10.35 1.56 8.63
N GLY A 191 -9.32 1.04 9.30
CA GLY A 191 -9.29 -0.37 9.78
C GLY A 191 -8.35 -1.20 8.92
N ASP A 192 -8.62 -2.50 8.76
CA ASP A 192 -7.66 -3.42 8.15
C ASP A 192 -8.21 -4.17 6.93
N GLY A 193 -7.45 -4.18 5.82
CA GLY A 193 -7.73 -5.04 4.66
C GLY A 193 -8.90 -4.58 3.79
N ASN A 194 -9.23 -3.29 3.78
CA ASN A 194 -10.35 -2.78 2.99
C ASN A 194 -9.95 -2.41 1.55
N SER A 195 -10.90 -2.54 0.63
CA SER A 195 -10.75 -2.11 -0.77
C SER A 195 -11.91 -1.25 -1.24
N GLY A 196 -11.61 -0.17 -1.95
CA GLY A 196 -12.61 0.76 -2.46
C GLY A 196 -12.65 2.06 -1.66
N PHE A 197 -13.84 2.56 -1.34
CA PHE A 197 -14.03 3.94 -0.91
C PHE A 197 -14.73 4.02 0.44
N LEU A 198 -14.14 4.75 1.39
CA LEU A 198 -14.81 5.16 2.63
C LEU A 198 -15.33 3.98 3.48
N ASN A 199 -14.65 2.83 3.45
CA ASN A 199 -15.01 1.71 4.31
C ASN A 199 -14.38 1.85 5.69
N ALA A 200 -15.06 1.42 6.74
CA ALA A 200 -14.60 1.41 8.12
C ALA A 200 -14.74 0.01 8.74
N GLY A 201 -13.75 -0.44 9.50
CA GLY A 201 -13.69 -1.83 10.01
C GLY A 201 -12.82 -2.69 9.12
N ASP A 202 -13.06 -4.01 9.08
CA ASP A 202 -12.08 -4.94 8.50
C ASP A 202 -12.61 -5.73 7.29
N VAL A 203 -11.76 -5.96 6.30
CA VAL A 203 -12.02 -6.86 5.14
C VAL A 203 -13.27 -6.46 4.34
N ASN A 204 -13.52 -5.16 4.20
CA ASN A 204 -14.63 -4.67 3.38
C ASN A 204 -14.21 -4.42 1.92
N SER A 205 -15.14 -4.61 1.00
CA SER A 205 -14.98 -4.24 -0.41
C SER A 205 -16.16 -3.43 -0.90
N GLY A 206 -15.90 -2.34 -1.61
CA GLY A 206 -16.94 -1.47 -2.19
C GLY A 206 -16.92 -0.07 -1.59
N VAL A 207 -18.10 0.46 -1.24
CA VAL A 207 -18.25 1.88 -0.88
C VAL A 207 -19.03 2.05 0.41
N GLY A 208 -18.45 2.76 1.38
CA GLY A 208 -19.17 3.23 2.57
C GLY A 208 -19.63 2.14 3.52
N ASN A 209 -18.97 0.97 3.53
CA ASN A 209 -19.33 -0.10 4.46
C ASN A 209 -18.71 0.13 5.84
N ALA A 210 -19.40 -0.27 6.90
CA ALA A 210 -18.94 -0.18 8.28
C ALA A 210 -19.06 -1.53 9.00
N GLY A 211 -18.04 -1.93 9.76
CA GLY A 211 -17.95 -3.26 10.38
C GLY A 211 -17.12 -4.20 9.51
N ASP A 212 -17.37 -5.51 9.56
CA ASP A 212 -16.41 -6.49 9.05
C ASP A 212 -16.95 -7.38 7.92
N VAL A 213 -16.11 -7.70 6.93
CA VAL A 213 -16.40 -8.68 5.86
C VAL A 213 -17.62 -8.29 5.01
N ASN A 214 -17.83 -7.00 4.76
CA ASN A 214 -18.92 -6.53 3.92
C ASN A 214 -18.48 -6.33 2.46
N THR A 215 -19.34 -6.68 1.51
CA THR A 215 -19.14 -6.40 0.08
C THR A 215 -20.33 -5.62 -0.49
N GLY A 216 -20.07 -4.44 -1.04
CA GLY A 216 -21.06 -3.62 -1.75
C GLY A 216 -21.16 -2.19 -1.21
N LEU A 217 -22.38 -1.68 -0.99
CA LEU A 217 -22.64 -0.26 -0.73
C LEU A 217 -23.34 -0.02 0.60
N GLY A 218 -22.74 0.73 1.50
CA GLY A 218 -23.43 1.29 2.66
C GLY A 218 -23.95 0.23 3.64
N ASN A 219 -23.32 -0.94 3.71
CA ASN A 219 -23.67 -1.96 4.70
C ASN A 219 -23.07 -1.56 6.06
N SER A 220 -23.79 -1.85 7.14
CA SER A 220 -23.27 -1.73 8.50
C SER A 220 -23.40 -3.05 9.24
N GLY A 221 -22.48 -3.35 10.15
CA GLY A 221 -22.41 -4.66 10.79
C GLY A 221 -21.49 -5.58 10.01
N ASN A 222 -21.75 -6.89 10.04
CA ASN A 222 -20.77 -7.87 9.58
C ASN A 222 -21.33 -8.78 8.48
N ILE A 223 -20.46 -9.34 7.63
CA ILE A 223 -20.75 -10.43 6.67
C ILE A 223 -21.95 -10.11 5.76
N ASN A 224 -22.03 -8.88 5.25
CA ASN A 224 -23.12 -8.47 4.36
C ASN A 224 -22.67 -8.40 2.91
N THR A 225 -23.50 -8.84 1.96
CA THR A 225 -23.28 -8.66 0.52
C THR A 225 -24.46 -7.94 -0.13
N GLY A 226 -24.22 -6.82 -0.81
CA GLY A 226 -25.25 -6.00 -1.45
C GLY A 226 -25.24 -4.58 -0.89
N GLY A 227 -26.38 -4.02 -0.47
CA GLY A 227 -26.37 -2.65 0.05
C GLY A 227 -27.40 -2.28 1.09
N PHE A 228 -27.04 -1.34 1.95
CA PHE A 228 -27.88 -0.81 3.03
C PHE A 228 -28.40 -1.90 3.99
N ASN A 229 -27.61 -2.94 4.24
CA ASN A 229 -27.93 -3.96 5.22
C ASN A 229 -27.33 -3.57 6.59
N PRO A 230 -28.11 -3.47 7.67
CA PRO A 230 -27.61 -3.10 8.99
C PRO A 230 -27.25 -4.29 9.92
N GLY A 231 -27.39 -5.52 9.42
CA GLY A 231 -27.26 -6.74 10.23
C GLY A 231 -25.88 -7.39 10.22
N THR A 232 -25.81 -8.61 10.76
CA THR A 232 -24.58 -9.39 10.92
C THR A 232 -24.38 -10.49 9.89
N LEU A 233 -25.39 -10.74 9.05
CA LEU A 233 -25.32 -11.70 7.94
C LEU A 233 -26.51 -11.45 7.03
N ASN A 234 -26.28 -10.78 5.91
CA ASN A 234 -27.34 -10.40 4.98
C ASN A 234 -26.86 -10.45 3.54
N THR A 235 -27.76 -10.80 2.62
CA THR A 235 -27.55 -10.64 1.18
C THR A 235 -28.68 -9.82 0.56
N GLY A 236 -28.36 -9.07 -0.49
CA GLY A 236 -29.32 -8.21 -1.19
C GLY A 236 -29.33 -6.76 -0.65
N PHE A 237 -30.49 -6.11 -0.71
CA PHE A 237 -30.64 -4.71 -0.29
C PHE A 237 -31.65 -4.56 0.85
N PHE A 238 -31.36 -3.66 1.80
CA PHE A 238 -32.26 -3.29 2.91
C PHE A 238 -32.70 -4.47 3.80
N SER A 239 -31.89 -5.52 3.89
CA SER A 239 -32.19 -6.69 4.70
C SER A 239 -31.82 -6.40 6.15
N ALA A 240 -32.81 -6.01 6.96
CA ALA A 240 -32.61 -5.67 8.37
C ALA A 240 -32.54 -6.89 9.32
N MET A 241 -33.05 -8.05 8.88
CA MET A 241 -33.08 -9.27 9.69
C MET A 241 -31.83 -10.10 9.47
N THR A 242 -31.00 -10.27 10.50
CA THR A 242 -29.87 -11.23 10.47
C THR A 242 -30.37 -12.61 10.02
N GLN A 243 -29.76 -13.15 8.98
CA GLN A 243 -30.10 -14.46 8.47
C GLN A 243 -29.55 -15.55 9.39
N ALA A 244 -30.31 -16.64 9.58
CA ALA A 244 -29.86 -17.79 10.37
C ALA A 244 -28.67 -18.52 9.73
N GLY A 245 -28.43 -18.29 8.43
CA GLY A 245 -27.32 -18.83 7.66
C GLY A 245 -27.24 -18.20 6.27
N PRO A 246 -26.37 -18.73 5.38
CA PRO A 246 -26.15 -18.16 4.06
C PRO A 246 -27.41 -18.32 3.20
N ASN A 247 -28.08 -17.22 2.91
CA ASN A 247 -29.18 -17.16 1.96
C ASN A 247 -28.80 -16.19 0.84
N SER A 248 -29.39 -16.36 -0.35
CA SER A 248 -29.25 -15.42 -1.47
C SER A 248 -30.63 -15.03 -2.01
N GLY A 249 -30.76 -13.80 -2.51
CA GLY A 249 -32.03 -13.25 -2.99
C GLY A 249 -32.79 -12.47 -1.91
N PHE A 250 -34.12 -12.42 -1.98
CA PHE A 250 -34.94 -11.52 -1.18
C PHE A 250 -35.92 -12.26 -0.28
N PHE A 251 -36.10 -11.75 0.95
CA PHE A 251 -37.11 -12.25 1.91
C PHE A 251 -37.04 -13.75 2.18
N ASN A 252 -35.83 -14.31 2.27
CA ASN A 252 -35.65 -15.70 2.66
C ASN A 252 -35.44 -15.79 4.18
N ALA A 253 -36.00 -16.81 4.80
CA ALA A 253 -35.76 -17.25 6.18
C ALA A 253 -35.14 -18.66 6.14
N GLY A 254 -34.52 -19.12 7.22
CA GLY A 254 -33.85 -20.43 7.25
C GLY A 254 -32.41 -20.38 6.71
N THR A 255 -31.91 -21.48 6.15
CA THR A 255 -30.50 -21.62 5.72
C THR A 255 -30.34 -22.20 4.31
N GLY A 256 -29.39 -21.71 3.52
CA GLY A 256 -29.09 -22.26 2.20
C GLY A 256 -30.19 -22.02 1.17
N ASN A 257 -31.04 -21.01 1.36
CA ASN A 257 -32.15 -20.71 0.47
C ASN A 257 -31.74 -19.68 -0.61
N SER A 258 -32.27 -19.83 -1.82
CA SER A 258 -31.98 -18.96 -2.97
C SER A 258 -33.23 -18.56 -3.75
N GLY A 259 -33.43 -17.27 -4.01
CA GLY A 259 -34.61 -16.79 -4.73
C GLY A 259 -35.47 -15.86 -3.89
N PHE A 260 -36.80 -16.05 -3.86
CA PHE A 260 -37.73 -15.08 -3.29
C PHE A 260 -38.72 -15.68 -2.28
N GLY A 261 -38.76 -15.12 -1.07
CA GLY A 261 -39.88 -15.29 -0.14
C GLY A 261 -39.97 -16.66 0.55
N HIS A 262 -38.86 -17.37 0.74
CA HIS A 262 -38.82 -18.64 1.47
C HIS A 262 -39.00 -18.39 2.98
N ASN A 263 -40.24 -18.28 3.45
CA ASN A 263 -40.55 -17.81 4.81
C ASN A 263 -40.57 -18.91 5.89
N ASP A 264 -39.76 -19.95 5.76
CA ASP A 264 -39.65 -21.03 6.76
C ASP A 264 -38.30 -20.94 7.51
N PRO A 265 -38.28 -20.45 8.77
CA PRO A 265 -37.07 -20.39 9.57
C PRO A 265 -36.41 -21.74 9.87
N ALA A 266 -37.19 -22.83 9.87
CA ALA A 266 -36.66 -24.19 10.03
C ALA A 266 -36.25 -24.82 8.69
N GLY A 267 -36.68 -24.23 7.57
CA GLY A 267 -36.45 -24.72 6.23
C GLY A 267 -35.02 -24.49 5.75
N SER A 268 -34.59 -25.33 4.81
CA SER A 268 -33.27 -25.20 4.20
C SER A 268 -33.19 -25.70 2.77
N GLY A 269 -32.21 -25.19 2.02
CA GLY A 269 -31.90 -25.68 0.67
C GLY A 269 -32.98 -25.45 -0.39
N ASN A 270 -33.86 -24.48 -0.19
CA ASN A 270 -34.93 -24.15 -1.13
C ASN A 270 -34.45 -23.20 -2.22
N SER A 271 -34.98 -23.37 -3.43
CA SER A 271 -34.73 -22.48 -4.57
C SER A 271 -36.01 -22.07 -5.30
N GLY A 272 -36.08 -20.85 -5.81
CA GLY A 272 -37.22 -20.37 -6.59
C GLY A 272 -38.08 -19.37 -5.82
N ILE A 273 -39.38 -19.65 -5.65
CA ILE A 273 -40.35 -18.69 -5.09
C ILE A 273 -41.22 -19.36 -4.03
N GLN A 274 -41.22 -18.82 -2.81
CA GLN A 274 -42.16 -19.15 -1.72
C GLN A 274 -42.25 -20.63 -1.32
N ASN A 275 -41.20 -21.41 -1.57
CA ASN A 275 -41.13 -22.78 -1.04
C ASN A 275 -40.90 -22.79 0.48
N SER A 276 -41.40 -23.82 1.15
CA SER A 276 -41.25 -24.06 2.60
C SER A 276 -40.77 -25.49 2.91
N GLY A 277 -40.08 -25.71 4.02
CA GLY A 277 -39.45 -26.98 4.37
C GLY A 277 -38.06 -27.16 3.77
N PHE A 278 -37.77 -28.37 3.30
CA PHE A 278 -36.41 -28.79 2.94
C PHE A 278 -36.25 -29.15 1.46
N GLY A 279 -35.22 -28.58 0.82
CA GLY A 279 -34.71 -29.02 -0.48
C GLY A 279 -35.66 -28.83 -1.67
N ASN A 280 -36.62 -27.90 -1.58
CA ASN A 280 -37.58 -27.71 -2.66
C ASN A 280 -37.04 -26.80 -3.78
N SER A 281 -37.53 -26.99 -5.00
CA SER A 281 -37.27 -26.10 -6.13
C SER A 281 -38.56 -25.75 -6.88
N GLY A 282 -38.69 -24.53 -7.39
CA GLY A 282 -39.88 -24.09 -8.13
C GLY A 282 -40.76 -23.14 -7.32
N TYR A 283 -42.09 -23.33 -7.36
CA TYR A 283 -43.08 -22.36 -6.86
C TYR A 283 -44.00 -22.98 -5.80
N VAL A 284 -43.96 -22.45 -4.58
CA VAL A 284 -44.90 -22.75 -3.47
C VAL A 284 -44.98 -24.26 -3.16
N ASN A 285 -43.85 -24.95 -3.21
CA ASN A 285 -43.73 -26.33 -2.75
C ASN A 285 -43.48 -26.39 -1.24
N THR A 286 -44.00 -27.42 -0.57
CA THR A 286 -43.88 -27.64 0.87
C THR A 286 -43.27 -29.02 1.13
N SER A 287 -42.05 -29.08 1.65
CA SER A 287 -41.43 -30.33 2.08
C SER A 287 -41.61 -30.59 3.57
N THR A 288 -42.04 -31.80 3.94
CA THR A 288 -42.38 -32.13 5.34
C THR A 288 -41.24 -32.80 6.11
N THR A 289 -40.11 -33.11 5.48
CA THR A 289 -38.99 -33.82 6.11
C THR A 289 -37.66 -33.44 5.48
N SER A 290 -36.61 -33.36 6.31
CA SER A 290 -35.23 -33.14 5.88
C SER A 290 -34.51 -34.43 5.46
N MET A 291 -35.11 -35.60 5.73
CA MET A 291 -34.46 -36.90 5.51
C MET A 291 -34.44 -37.32 4.03
N PHE A 292 -35.33 -36.77 3.21
CA PHE A 292 -35.54 -37.16 1.83
C PHE A 292 -35.48 -35.94 0.91
N GLY A 293 -35.31 -36.17 -0.40
CA GLY A 293 -35.29 -35.10 -1.40
C GLY A 293 -36.58 -34.27 -1.37
N GLY A 294 -36.44 -32.94 -1.49
CA GLY A 294 -37.56 -32.02 -1.54
C GLY A 294 -38.36 -32.12 -2.83
N ASN A 295 -39.40 -31.29 -2.95
CA ASN A 295 -40.27 -31.32 -4.12
C ASN A 295 -39.78 -30.37 -5.21
N SER A 296 -40.10 -30.69 -6.47
CA SER A 296 -39.81 -29.85 -7.64
C SER A 296 -41.07 -29.54 -8.43
N GLY A 297 -41.23 -28.31 -8.91
CA GLY A 297 -42.40 -27.90 -9.70
C GLY A 297 -43.28 -26.90 -8.97
N VAL A 298 -44.59 -27.12 -8.92
CA VAL A 298 -45.58 -26.12 -8.47
C VAL A 298 -46.58 -26.73 -7.48
N LEU A 299 -46.74 -26.12 -6.31
CA LEU A 299 -47.76 -26.48 -5.31
C LEU A 299 -47.71 -27.94 -4.82
N ASN A 300 -46.55 -28.59 -4.85
CA ASN A 300 -46.40 -29.94 -4.33
C ASN A 300 -46.22 -29.94 -2.81
N THR A 301 -46.81 -30.91 -2.10
CA THR A 301 -46.74 -31.06 -0.64
C THR A 301 -46.29 -32.46 -0.25
N GLY A 302 -45.35 -32.60 0.69
CA GLY A 302 -44.79 -33.88 1.11
C GLY A 302 -43.33 -34.00 0.69
N TYR A 303 -42.82 -35.13 0.21
CA TYR A 303 -41.40 -35.21 -0.21
C TYR A 303 -41.23 -36.04 -1.49
N GLY A 304 -40.17 -35.73 -2.24
CA GLY A 304 -39.81 -36.41 -3.48
C GLY A 304 -40.81 -36.21 -4.64
N ASN A 305 -41.74 -35.25 -4.54
CA ASN A 305 -42.73 -35.05 -5.59
C ASN A 305 -42.19 -34.16 -6.72
N SER A 306 -42.61 -34.44 -7.96
CA SER A 306 -42.30 -33.61 -9.13
C SER A 306 -43.55 -33.32 -9.96
N GLY A 307 -43.73 -32.07 -10.41
CA GLY A 307 -44.87 -31.66 -11.25
C GLY A 307 -45.79 -30.64 -10.58
N PHE A 308 -47.11 -30.78 -10.74
CA PHE A 308 -48.10 -29.78 -10.31
C PHE A 308 -49.08 -30.37 -9.30
N TYR A 309 -49.21 -29.74 -8.13
CA TYR A 309 -50.24 -30.06 -7.15
C TYR A 309 -50.22 -31.53 -6.67
N ASN A 310 -49.05 -32.14 -6.55
CA ASN A 310 -48.92 -33.50 -6.02
C ASN A 310 -48.78 -33.49 -4.50
N ALA A 311 -49.30 -34.50 -3.82
CA ALA A 311 -49.30 -34.62 -2.36
C ALA A 311 -48.75 -35.97 -1.88
N ALA A 312 -48.11 -36.00 -0.72
CA ALA A 312 -47.47 -37.15 -0.08
C ALA A 312 -46.07 -37.50 -0.64
N VAL A 313 -45.83 -38.70 -1.17
CA VAL A 313 -44.45 -39.24 -1.31
C VAL A 313 -44.11 -39.69 -2.72
N ASN A 314 -42.98 -39.21 -3.25
CA ASN A 314 -42.38 -39.69 -4.50
C ASN A 314 -43.34 -39.72 -5.70
N ASN A 315 -44.26 -38.77 -5.79
CA ASN A 315 -45.24 -38.72 -6.88
C ASN A 315 -44.74 -37.86 -8.04
N THR A 316 -45.12 -38.20 -9.27
CA THR A 316 -44.75 -37.44 -10.47
C THR A 316 -45.94 -37.18 -11.38
N GLY A 317 -46.32 -35.93 -11.61
CA GLY A 317 -47.41 -35.61 -12.54
C GLY A 317 -48.24 -34.40 -12.13
N ILE A 318 -49.55 -34.47 -12.37
CA ILE A 318 -50.50 -33.40 -12.05
C ILE A 318 -51.62 -33.96 -11.16
N PHE A 319 -51.81 -33.36 -9.99
CA PHE A 319 -52.87 -33.76 -9.05
C PHE A 319 -52.77 -35.24 -8.63
N VAL A 320 -51.57 -35.68 -8.24
CA VAL A 320 -51.33 -37.04 -7.74
C VAL A 320 -51.20 -37.02 -6.22
N THR A 321 -51.97 -37.83 -5.51
CA THR A 321 -51.90 -37.97 -4.05
C THR A 321 -51.66 -39.42 -3.64
N GLY A 322 -50.62 -39.66 -2.86
CA GLY A 322 -50.29 -40.98 -2.34
C GLY A 322 -48.79 -41.28 -2.34
N VAL A 323 -48.40 -42.51 -2.65
CA VAL A 323 -47.01 -42.95 -2.54
C VAL A 323 -46.55 -43.59 -3.84
N MET A 324 -45.46 -43.10 -4.42
CA MET A 324 -44.84 -43.65 -5.64
C MET A 324 -45.84 -43.77 -6.81
N SER A 325 -46.69 -42.77 -6.98
CA SER A 325 -47.70 -42.73 -8.04
C SER A 325 -47.35 -41.68 -9.10
N SER A 326 -47.77 -41.90 -10.34
CA SER A 326 -47.49 -40.97 -11.44
C SER A 326 -48.66 -40.76 -12.40
N GLY A 327 -48.67 -39.66 -13.14
CA GLY A 327 -49.70 -39.35 -14.14
C GLY A 327 -50.62 -38.20 -13.72
N PHE A 328 -51.92 -38.30 -14.02
CA PHE A 328 -52.88 -37.20 -13.86
C PHE A 328 -54.05 -37.65 -13.00
N PHE A 329 -54.37 -36.93 -11.92
CA PHE A 329 -55.52 -37.23 -11.05
C PHE A 329 -55.51 -38.66 -10.48
N ASN A 330 -54.41 -39.07 -9.87
CA ASN A 330 -54.25 -40.42 -9.31
C ASN A 330 -54.17 -40.40 -7.78
N PHE A 331 -54.81 -41.37 -7.13
CA PHE A 331 -55.00 -41.45 -5.69
C PHE A 331 -54.57 -42.83 -5.16
N GLY A 332 -53.67 -42.87 -4.16
CA GLY A 332 -53.20 -44.11 -3.53
C GLY A 332 -51.77 -44.49 -3.91
N THR A 333 -51.40 -45.77 -3.77
CA THR A 333 -49.99 -46.19 -3.79
C THR A 333 -49.62 -46.96 -5.06
N GLY A 334 -48.49 -46.64 -5.68
CA GLY A 334 -47.97 -47.37 -6.84
C GLY A 334 -48.86 -47.33 -8.08
N ASN A 335 -49.60 -46.23 -8.29
CA ASN A 335 -50.51 -46.08 -9.44
C ASN A 335 -49.87 -45.32 -10.60
N SER A 336 -50.29 -45.59 -11.84
CA SER A 336 -49.87 -44.82 -13.02
C SER A 336 -50.98 -44.65 -14.06
N GLY A 337 -51.21 -43.43 -14.56
CA GLY A 337 -52.18 -43.19 -15.65
C GLY A 337 -53.04 -41.95 -15.45
N LEU A 338 -54.32 -42.01 -15.81
CA LEU A 338 -55.27 -40.90 -15.66
C LEU A 338 -56.51 -41.36 -14.88
N LEU A 339 -56.87 -40.65 -13.80
CA LEU A 339 -58.07 -40.96 -13.00
C LEU A 339 -58.05 -42.38 -12.44
N VAL A 340 -56.99 -42.72 -11.70
CA VAL A 340 -56.79 -44.03 -11.05
C VAL A 340 -56.84 -43.87 -9.53
N SER A 341 -57.70 -44.64 -8.86
CA SER A 341 -57.76 -44.70 -7.39
C SER A 341 -57.52 -46.12 -6.89
N GLY A 342 -56.64 -46.32 -5.91
CA GLY A 342 -56.36 -47.64 -5.32
C GLY A 342 -54.89 -47.92 -5.12
N ASN A 343 -54.47 -49.18 -5.19
CA ASN A 343 -53.07 -49.57 -5.02
C ASN A 343 -52.60 -50.49 -6.16
N GLY A 344 -51.46 -50.17 -6.76
CA GLY A 344 -50.82 -51.00 -7.81
C GLY A 344 -51.59 -51.03 -9.15
N LEU A 345 -52.33 -49.97 -9.46
CA LEU A 345 -53.19 -49.92 -10.65
C LEU A 345 -52.58 -49.06 -11.76
N SER A 346 -52.75 -49.48 -13.01
CA SER A 346 -52.36 -48.70 -14.18
C SER A 346 -53.48 -48.58 -15.21
N GLY A 347 -53.51 -47.44 -15.92
CA GLY A 347 -54.44 -47.18 -17.02
C GLY A 347 -55.31 -45.93 -16.84
N PHE A 348 -56.50 -45.95 -17.43
CA PHE A 348 -57.45 -44.83 -17.41
C PHE A 348 -58.71 -45.22 -16.63
N PHE A 349 -59.22 -44.32 -15.78
CA PHE A 349 -60.51 -44.46 -15.08
C PHE A 349 -60.65 -45.75 -14.24
N LYS A 350 -59.61 -46.12 -13.49
CA LYS A 350 -59.62 -47.33 -12.64
C LYS A 350 -60.16 -47.00 -11.25
N ASN A 351 -61.16 -47.76 -10.79
CA ASN A 351 -61.74 -47.65 -9.44
C ASN A 351 -62.21 -46.22 -9.07
N LEU A 352 -62.77 -45.49 -10.03
CA LEU A 352 -63.27 -44.12 -9.78
C LEU A 352 -64.45 -44.06 -8.78
N PHE A 353 -65.15 -45.19 -8.55
CA PHE A 353 -66.38 -45.28 -7.76
C PHE A 353 -66.41 -46.43 -6.74
N GLY A 354 -65.28 -47.11 -6.50
CA GLY A 354 -65.19 -48.26 -5.59
C GLY A 354 -64.81 -47.85 -4.19
#